data_AF-A0A0W1R378-F1
#
_entry.id   AF-A0A0W1R378-F1
#
_cell.length_a   1.000
_cell.length_b   1.000
_cell.length_c   1.000
_cell.angle_alpha   90.00
_cell.angle_beta   90.00
_cell.angle_gamma   90.00
#
_symmetry.space_group_name_H-M   'P 1'
#
loop_
_entity.id
_entity.type
_entity.pdbx_description
1 polymer ?
#
loop_
_entity_poly.entity_id
_entity_poly.type
_entity_poly.pdbx_seq_one_letter_code
_entity_poly.pdbx_strand_id
1 'polypeptide(L)' 'MSSDIQATQTDDYEVETRRSRIPDTRCQNCAGHVTLQFRRVFGDREDVVHGCHECLTNQELYSGVGAGLTEVRR' A
#
# COMPACT_ATOMS: atom_id res chain seq x y z
N MET A 1 -3.72 -3.29 -55.60
CA MET A 1 -4.35 -3.99 -54.46
C MET A 1 -3.27 -4.76 -53.74
N SER A 2 -2.88 -4.27 -52.57
CA SER A 2 -2.61 -5.07 -51.38
C SER A 2 -2.12 -4.08 -50.34
N SER A 3 -3.00 -3.86 -49.39
CA SER A 3 -2.84 -2.96 -48.28
C SER A 3 -1.83 -3.58 -47.33
N ASP A 4 -0.65 -2.98 -47.24
CA ASP A 4 0.27 -3.30 -46.15
C ASP A 4 -0.31 -2.67 -44.88
N ILE A 5 -0.94 -3.52 -44.08
CA ILE A 5 -1.56 -3.20 -42.80
C ILE A 5 -0.47 -2.67 -41.87
N GLN A 6 -0.50 -1.37 -41.58
CA GLN A 6 0.22 -0.77 -40.46
C GLN A 6 -0.56 -0.97 -39.15
N ALA A 7 0.18 -1.03 -38.03
CA ALA A 7 -0.26 -1.03 -36.63
C ALA A 7 -0.87 -2.37 -36.14
N THR A 8 -0.47 -2.91 -35.00
CA THR A 8 -0.49 -2.23 -33.70
C THR A 8 0.73 -2.50 -32.82
N GLN A 9 1.36 -1.40 -32.42
CA GLN A 9 2.39 -1.30 -31.39
C GLN A 9 1.68 -1.24 -30.04
N THR A 10 1.57 -2.36 -29.33
CA THR A 10 0.98 -2.40 -27.97
C THR A 10 1.64 -3.49 -27.11
N ASP A 11 2.95 -3.42 -26.88
CA ASP A 11 3.64 -4.34 -25.95
C ASP A 11 4.43 -3.63 -24.83
N ASP A 12 4.28 -2.31 -24.66
CA ASP A 12 4.99 -1.55 -23.62
C ASP A 12 4.09 -0.97 -22.51
N TYR A 13 2.76 -1.05 -22.64
CA TYR A 13 1.83 -0.40 -21.69
C TYR A 13 1.31 -1.30 -20.55
N GLU A 14 1.62 -2.59 -20.51
CA GLU A 14 1.12 -3.52 -19.47
C GLU A 14 2.15 -3.93 -18.41
N VAL A 15 3.38 -3.41 -18.47
CA VAL A 15 4.42 -3.77 -17.48
C VAL A 15 4.41 -2.83 -16.26
N GLU A 16 4.09 -1.55 -16.46
CA GLU A 16 4.11 -0.54 -15.40
C GLU A 16 2.99 -0.76 -14.36
N THR A 17 1.85 -1.31 -14.79
CA THR A 17 0.69 -1.54 -13.92
C THR A 17 0.83 -2.74 -12.98
N ARG A 18 1.68 -3.73 -13.31
CA ARG A 18 1.95 -4.88 -12.42
C ARG A 18 2.99 -4.57 -11.35
N ARG A 19 3.96 -3.69 -11.63
CA ARG A 19 4.96 -3.22 -10.65
C ARG A 19 4.36 -2.21 -9.67
N SER A 20 3.36 -1.43 -10.12
CA SER A 20 2.73 -0.36 -9.34
C SER A 20 1.55 -0.81 -8.45
N ARG A 21 1.21 -2.11 -8.44
CA ARG A 21 0.12 -2.65 -7.60
C ARG A 21 0.59 -3.40 -6.37
N ILE A 22 1.89 -3.47 -6.08
CA ILE A 22 2.35 -3.94 -4.77
C ILE A 22 2.13 -2.76 -3.84
N PRO A 23 1.06 -2.77 -3.03
CA PRO A 23 0.76 -1.62 -2.22
C PRO A 23 1.85 -1.53 -1.13
N ASP A 24 2.25 -0.32 -0.76
CA ASP A 24 3.43 -0.10 0.09
C ASP A 24 3.35 -0.93 1.39
N THR A 25 4.32 -1.82 1.59
CA THR A 25 4.36 -2.74 2.75
C THR A 25 5.15 -2.14 3.91
N ARG A 26 5.19 -0.81 3.99
CA ARG A 26 5.94 -0.07 5.02
C ARG A 26 5.01 0.70 5.94
N CYS A 27 5.36 0.69 7.21
CA CYS A 27 4.81 1.59 8.22
C CYS A 27 5.30 3.01 7.98
N GLN A 28 4.41 4.00 7.99
CA GLN A 28 4.79 5.42 7.78
C GLN A 28 5.51 6.04 8.99
N ASN A 29 5.38 5.47 10.20
CA ASN A 29 6.04 6.01 11.40
C ASN A 29 7.46 5.46 11.62
N CYS A 30 7.72 4.19 11.33
CA CYS A 30 9.02 3.56 11.59
C CYS A 30 9.69 2.90 10.37
N ALA A 31 9.08 2.97 9.19
CA ALA A 31 9.51 2.29 7.96
C ALA A 31 9.62 0.76 8.06
N GLY A 32 9.15 0.15 9.17
CA GLY A 32 9.13 -1.28 9.37
C GLY A 32 8.23 -2.00 8.35
N HIS A 33 8.59 -3.23 8.00
CA HIS A 33 7.82 -4.05 7.07
C HIS A 33 6.53 -4.55 7.72
N VAL A 34 5.42 -4.46 7.00
CA VAL A 34 4.10 -4.96 7.39
C VAL A 34 3.48 -5.81 6.29
N THR A 35 2.74 -6.84 6.68
CA THR A 35 2.07 -7.72 5.72
C THR A 35 0.82 -7.05 5.15
N LEU A 36 0.38 -7.50 3.97
CA LEU A 36 -0.88 -7.06 3.37
C LEU A 36 -2.09 -7.30 4.28
N GLN A 37 -2.09 -8.39 5.05
CA GLN A 37 -3.19 -8.69 5.97
C GLN A 37 -3.20 -7.74 7.16
N PHE A 38 -2.02 -7.37 7.67
CA PHE A 38 -1.90 -6.38 8.74
C PHE A 38 -2.52 -5.05 8.32
N ARG A 39 -2.21 -4.61 7.10
CA ARG A 39 -2.68 -3.35 6.52
C ARG A 39 -4.19 -3.27 6.39
N ARG A 40 -4.86 -4.37 6.06
CA ARG A 40 -6.32 -4.43 5.95
C ARG A 40 -7.05 -4.26 7.29
N VAL A 41 -6.39 -4.61 8.40
CA VAL A 41 -7.00 -4.61 9.73
C VAL A 41 -6.65 -3.33 10.49
N PHE A 42 -5.41 -2.87 10.37
CA PHE A 42 -4.87 -1.76 11.16
C PHE A 42 -4.50 -0.55 10.32
N GLY A 43 -4.56 -0.63 9.00
CA GLY A 43 -4.37 0.50 8.10
C GLY A 43 -5.63 1.35 7.97
N ASP A 44 -5.48 2.49 7.32
CA ASP A 44 -6.59 3.36 6.96
C ASP A 44 -7.41 2.84 5.77
N ARG A 45 -8.27 3.69 5.22
CA ARG A 45 -9.15 3.33 4.10
C ARG A 45 -8.39 2.96 2.82
N GLU A 46 -7.14 3.38 2.70
CA GLU A 46 -6.26 3.08 1.56
C GLU A 46 -5.27 1.94 1.89
N ASP A 47 -5.56 1.17 2.95
CA ASP A 47 -4.68 0.16 3.51
C ASP A 47 -3.32 0.75 3.96
N VAL A 48 -3.19 2.05 4.25
CA VAL A 48 -1.92 2.64 4.69
C VAL A 48 -1.77 2.51 6.21
N VAL A 49 -0.63 1.98 6.65
CA VAL A 49 -0.33 1.80 8.07
C VAL A 49 0.52 2.96 8.56
N HIS A 50 -0.06 3.78 9.42
CA HIS A 50 0.60 4.90 10.09
C HIS A 50 1.40 4.45 11.31
N GLY A 51 1.07 3.31 11.91
CA GLY A 51 1.86 2.70 12.98
C GLY A 51 1.70 1.17 13.03
N CYS A 52 2.80 0.44 13.23
CA CYS A 52 2.82 -1.03 13.21
C CYS A 52 3.16 -1.63 14.58
N HIS A 53 3.08 -2.96 14.70
CA HIS A 53 3.38 -3.71 15.93
C HIS A 53 4.82 -3.56 16.45
N GLU A 54 5.75 -3.07 15.63
CA GLU A 54 7.13 -2.80 16.05
C GLU A 54 7.26 -1.46 16.79
N CYS A 55 6.43 -0.47 16.44
CA CYS A 55 6.52 0.88 17.00
C CYS A 55 5.33 1.28 17.88
N LEU A 56 4.28 0.46 17.91
CA LEU A 56 3.09 0.63 18.73
C LEU A 56 2.84 -0.61 19.58
N THR A 57 2.20 -0.40 20.72
CA THR A 57 1.64 -1.48 21.52
C THR A 57 0.35 -2.03 20.89
N ASN A 58 -0.01 -3.27 21.25
CA ASN A 58 -1.29 -3.85 20.82
C ASN A 58 -2.49 -3.01 21.24
N GLN A 59 -2.43 -2.34 22.41
CA GLN A 59 -3.50 -1.48 22.89
C GLN A 59 -3.71 -0.27 21.97
N GLU A 60 -2.62 0.38 21.54
CA GLU A 60 -2.66 1.49 20.59
C GLU A 60 -3.20 1.05 19.22
N LEU A 61 -2.74 -0.11 18.72
CA LEU A 61 -3.25 -0.69 17.47
C LEU A 61 -4.77 -0.94 17.52
N TYR A 62 -5.26 -1.58 18.59
CA TYR A 62 -6.70 -1.86 18.75
C TYR A 62 -7.53 -0.59 18.97
N SER A 63 -6.92 0.50 19.45
CA SER A 63 -7.57 1.81 19.56
C SER A 63 -7.62 2.60 18.25
N GLY A 64 -7.03 2.10 17.16
CA GLY A 64 -7.03 2.74 15.85
C GLY A 64 -5.84 3.67 15.56
N VAL A 65 -4.82 3.70 16.44
CA VAL A 65 -3.60 4.52 16.21
C VAL A 65 -2.89 4.10 14.91
N GLY A 66 -2.90 2.80 14.60
CA GLY A 66 -2.30 2.26 13.38
C GLY A 66 -2.85 2.85 12.09
N ALA A 67 -4.12 3.28 12.10
CA ALA A 67 -4.81 3.90 10.98
C ALA A 67 -4.79 5.45 11.03
N GLY A 68 -4.09 6.03 12.00
CA GLY A 68 -4.07 7.48 12.23
C GLY A 68 -5.36 8.06 12.80
N LEU A 69 -6.25 7.23 13.38
CA LEU A 69 -7.56 7.65 13.87
C LEU A 69 -7.54 8.26 15.27
N THR A 70 -6.49 7.96 16.04
CA THR A 70 -6.27 8.53 17.36
C THR A 70 -4.99 9.35 17.29
N GLU A 71 -5.11 10.65 17.55
CA GLU A 71 -3.94 11.50 17.75
C GLU A 71 -3.12 10.89 18.88
N VAL A 72 -1.96 10.32 18.54
CA VAL A 72 -0.88 10.15 19.51
C VAL A 72 -0.56 11.59 19.92
N ARG A 73 -1.05 12.03 21.08
CA ARG A 73 -0.68 13.32 21.68
C ARG A 73 0.84 13.40 21.65
N ARG A 74 1.37 14.13 20.68
CA ARG A 74 2.79 14.48 20.58
C ARG A 74 3.03 15.75 21.38
#